data_AF-A0A023FKR6-F1
#
_entry.id   AF-A0A023FKR6-F1
#
_cell.length_a   1.000
_cell.length_b   1.000
_cell.length_c   1.000
_cell.angle_alpha   90.00
_cell.angle_beta   90.00
_cell.angle_gamma   90.00
#
_symmetry.space_group_name_H-M   'P 1'
#
loop_
_entity.id
_entity.type
_entity.pdbx_description
1 polymer ?
#
loop_
_entity_poly.entity_id
_entity_poly.type
_entity_poly.pdbx_seq_one_letter_code
_entity_poly.pdbx_strand_id
1 'polypeptide(L)'
;VLRRFGYDDHLVLPREYLCPPIRVPPGSSTELSAKGLAFVTSLFEKYDRDVDGCLSPSELASLFAVCPSQPWSTDLVGTVDTNDAGWLTLRGYLAHWALTTALDVHKTLECLAYLGYIGGGEESQLSAVHVTCEKQLESPQQGQSVRQVLHCRVLGPQGAGKTCFLRGLLGCSLEQGLPPGHPGSKYAVDQVMVYGQDKYLLLHEVDLFGQHDTAVAPELSCDAVCLLFDASNPRSFEHVARAYLKHLSGSSVPVLVVASKSDRPAVRQDYPVQPAEFCRRHDLPAPQTFSCLVTPPRDVYVKLATMAAYPSLRRLVHVLLVRPMAPWLSRYTSRLVSAEPSAWVGAGVGAAAAALIGVLLIRLLRASTRDR
;
A
#
# COMPACT_ATOMS: atom_id res chain seq x y z
N VAL A 1 30.72 -19.05 -22.24
CA VAL A 1 30.07 -18.85 -20.92
C VAL A 1 30.04 -17.38 -20.52
N LEU A 2 31.18 -16.69 -20.38
CA LEU A 2 31.25 -15.28 -19.96
C LEU A 2 30.30 -14.32 -20.72
N ARG A 3 30.34 -14.32 -22.05
CA ARG A 3 29.41 -13.52 -22.88
C ARG A 3 27.93 -13.81 -22.63
N ARG A 4 27.57 -15.05 -22.27
CA ARG A 4 26.18 -15.42 -21.92
C ARG A 4 25.73 -14.79 -20.60
N PHE A 5 26.67 -14.50 -19.70
CA PHE A 5 26.44 -13.79 -18.45
C PHE A 5 26.75 -12.28 -18.57
N GLY A 6 26.83 -11.75 -19.80
CA GLY A 6 26.95 -10.31 -20.05
C GLY A 6 28.36 -9.74 -20.05
N TYR A 7 29.40 -10.54 -19.77
CA TYR A 7 30.77 -10.04 -19.72
C TYR A 7 31.33 -9.69 -21.12
N ASP A 8 31.99 -8.55 -21.21
CA ASP A 8 32.71 -8.09 -22.39
C ASP A 8 34.15 -8.65 -22.46
N ASP A 9 34.93 -8.20 -23.45
CA ASP A 9 36.31 -8.64 -23.67
C ASP A 9 37.30 -8.12 -22.59
N HIS A 10 36.84 -7.21 -21.71
CA HIS A 10 37.58 -6.70 -20.56
C HIS A 10 37.16 -7.33 -19.23
N LEU A 11 36.30 -8.36 -19.25
CA LEU A 11 35.72 -8.99 -18.07
C LEU A 11 34.92 -8.01 -17.19
N VAL A 12 34.30 -7.03 -17.83
CA VAL A 12 33.39 -6.07 -17.19
C VAL A 12 31.96 -6.33 -17.66
N LEU A 13 30.99 -6.08 -16.78
CA LEU A 13 29.59 -6.03 -17.19
C LEU A 13 29.30 -4.63 -17.76
N PRO A 14 29.00 -4.51 -19.07
CA PRO A 14 28.77 -3.24 -19.71
C PRO A 14 27.49 -2.60 -19.17
N ARG A 15 27.43 -1.26 -19.19
CA ARG A 15 26.29 -0.51 -18.65
C ARG A 15 24.98 -0.86 -19.35
N GLU A 16 25.04 -1.18 -20.63
CA GLU A 16 23.90 -1.59 -21.44
C GLU A 16 23.31 -2.92 -20.98
N TYR A 17 24.13 -3.81 -20.39
CA TYR A 17 23.68 -5.06 -19.79
C TYR A 17 23.04 -4.84 -18.42
N LEU A 18 23.64 -3.98 -17.59
CA LEU A 18 23.16 -3.71 -16.23
C LEU A 18 21.91 -2.83 -16.21
N CYS A 19 21.88 -1.81 -17.08
CA CYS A 19 20.87 -0.77 -17.12
C CYS A 19 20.29 -0.65 -18.54
N PRO A 20 19.53 -1.64 -19.01
CA PRO A 20 18.87 -1.54 -20.31
C PRO A 20 17.92 -0.34 -20.34
N PRO A 21 17.77 0.32 -21.50
CA PRO A 21 16.92 1.50 -21.60
C PRO A 21 15.45 1.13 -21.36
N ILE A 22 14.84 1.75 -20.36
CA ILE A 22 13.41 1.60 -20.04
C ILE A 22 12.73 2.97 -20.12
N ARG A 23 11.59 3.02 -20.79
CA ARG A 23 10.77 4.23 -20.88
C ARG A 23 9.62 4.13 -19.90
N VAL A 24 9.61 5.01 -18.89
CA VAL A 24 8.51 5.14 -17.93
C VAL A 24 7.78 6.46 -18.23
N PRO A 25 6.57 6.42 -18.82
CA PRO A 25 5.80 7.64 -19.08
C PRO A 25 5.44 8.39 -17.79
N PRO A 26 5.29 9.73 -17.84
CA PRO A 26 4.80 10.49 -16.70
C PRO A 26 3.45 9.95 -16.19
N GLY A 27 3.33 9.70 -14.89
CA GLY A 27 2.13 9.16 -14.28
C GLY A 27 2.00 7.62 -14.34
N SER A 28 2.93 6.92 -14.97
CA SER A 28 3.12 5.46 -14.82
C SER A 28 3.96 5.12 -13.58
N SER A 29 3.89 3.87 -13.15
CA SER A 29 4.75 3.28 -12.12
C SER A 29 5.43 2.01 -12.65
N THR A 30 6.44 1.55 -11.95
CA THR A 30 7.18 0.31 -12.26
C THR A 30 6.94 -0.71 -11.17
N GLU A 31 6.57 -1.92 -11.57
CA GLU A 31 6.28 -3.05 -10.70
C GLU A 31 7.06 -4.27 -11.17
N LEU A 32 7.26 -5.26 -10.29
CA LEU A 32 7.78 -6.56 -10.74
C LEU A 32 6.71 -7.29 -11.56
N SER A 33 7.11 -7.86 -12.69
CA SER A 33 6.27 -8.78 -13.45
C SER A 33 6.14 -10.12 -12.71
N ALA A 34 5.21 -10.98 -13.15
CA ALA A 34 5.09 -12.33 -12.61
C ALA A 34 6.41 -13.14 -12.73
N LYS A 35 7.18 -12.92 -13.81
CA LYS A 35 8.49 -13.56 -14.00
C LYS A 35 9.53 -13.00 -13.02
N GLY A 36 9.57 -11.68 -12.86
CA GLY A 36 10.48 -11.03 -11.91
C GLY A 36 10.21 -11.49 -10.48
N LEU A 37 8.92 -11.55 -10.11
CA LEU A 37 8.49 -12.03 -8.79
C LEU A 37 8.89 -13.49 -8.57
N ALA A 38 8.60 -14.39 -9.52
CA ALA A 38 8.99 -15.80 -9.41
C ALA A 38 10.50 -15.99 -9.27
N PHE A 39 11.30 -15.21 -9.99
CA PHE A 39 12.75 -15.24 -9.88
C PHE A 39 13.24 -14.83 -8.48
N VAL A 40 12.80 -13.67 -7.97
CA VAL A 40 13.26 -13.21 -6.64
C VAL A 40 12.76 -14.14 -5.53
N THR A 41 11.56 -14.72 -5.65
CA THR A 41 11.07 -15.75 -4.72
C THR A 41 11.99 -16.98 -4.75
N SER A 42 12.37 -17.47 -5.93
CA SER A 42 13.29 -18.62 -6.04
C SER A 42 14.69 -18.33 -5.47
N LEU A 43 15.13 -17.07 -5.53
CA LEU A 43 16.37 -16.66 -4.88
C LEU A 43 16.24 -16.69 -3.36
N PHE A 44 15.14 -16.20 -2.82
CA PHE A 44 14.88 -16.29 -1.37
C PHE A 44 14.97 -17.75 -0.91
N GLU A 45 14.18 -18.65 -1.53
CA GLU A 45 14.13 -20.07 -1.18
C GLU A 45 15.48 -20.79 -1.34
N LYS A 46 16.33 -20.33 -2.26
CA LYS A 46 17.67 -20.88 -2.46
C LYS A 46 18.64 -20.50 -1.33
N TYR A 47 18.47 -19.32 -0.74
CA TYR A 47 19.40 -18.76 0.24
C TYR A 47 18.92 -18.86 1.70
N ASP A 48 17.62 -19.11 1.91
CA ASP A 48 17.05 -19.58 3.19
C ASP A 48 17.49 -21.05 3.40
N ARG A 49 18.66 -21.24 4.02
CA ARG A 49 19.32 -22.55 4.10
C ARG A 49 18.79 -23.39 5.25
N ASP A 50 18.38 -22.75 6.33
CA ASP A 50 17.78 -23.40 7.49
C ASP A 50 16.26 -23.54 7.37
N VAL A 51 15.66 -22.97 6.31
CA VAL A 51 14.25 -23.12 5.94
C VAL A 51 13.34 -22.57 7.04
N ASP A 52 13.78 -21.48 7.68
CA ASP A 52 13.06 -20.79 8.74
C ASP A 52 12.07 -19.73 8.19
N GLY A 53 12.06 -19.53 6.86
CA GLY A 53 11.23 -18.55 6.18
C GLY A 53 11.72 -17.12 6.32
N CYS A 54 12.97 -16.93 6.77
CA CYS A 54 13.66 -15.67 6.95
C CYS A 54 15.04 -15.71 6.27
N LEU A 55 15.61 -14.53 6.00
CA LEU A 55 17.01 -14.40 5.62
C LEU A 55 17.77 -13.75 6.77
N SER A 56 18.63 -14.54 7.41
CA SER A 56 19.61 -14.04 8.37
C SER A 56 20.61 -13.09 7.69
N PRO A 57 21.35 -12.26 8.45
CA PRO A 57 22.37 -11.38 7.87
C PRO A 57 23.43 -12.11 7.04
N SER A 58 23.82 -13.33 7.44
CA SER A 58 24.79 -14.14 6.70
C SER A 58 24.23 -14.71 5.40
N GLU A 59 22.96 -15.09 5.37
CA GLU A 59 22.29 -15.56 4.15
C GLU A 59 22.04 -14.43 3.17
N LEU A 60 21.61 -13.27 3.67
CA LEU A 60 21.43 -12.07 2.85
C LEU A 60 22.77 -11.60 2.25
N ALA A 61 23.86 -11.62 3.04
CA ALA A 61 25.20 -11.35 2.54
C ALA A 61 25.64 -12.37 1.49
N SER A 62 25.30 -13.65 1.67
CA SER A 62 25.58 -14.70 0.70
C SER A 62 24.78 -14.53 -0.60
N LEU A 63 23.53 -14.08 -0.52
CA LEU A 63 22.66 -13.78 -1.67
C LEU A 63 23.26 -12.67 -2.52
N PHE A 64 23.72 -11.59 -1.86
CA PHE A 64 24.31 -10.44 -2.53
C PHE A 64 25.82 -10.53 -2.76
N ALA A 65 26.46 -11.67 -2.49
CA ALA A 65 27.90 -11.86 -2.71
C ALA A 65 28.32 -11.75 -4.19
N VAL A 66 27.35 -11.89 -5.12
CA VAL A 66 27.55 -11.71 -6.56
C VAL A 66 27.43 -10.25 -7.02
N CYS A 67 26.92 -9.36 -6.15
CA CYS A 67 26.84 -7.94 -6.40
C CYS A 67 28.16 -7.25 -6.03
N PRO A 68 28.60 -6.21 -6.75
CA PRO A 68 29.85 -5.50 -6.46
C PRO A 68 29.82 -4.77 -5.11
N SER A 69 28.63 -4.36 -4.67
CA SER A 69 28.36 -3.76 -3.37
C SER A 69 27.00 -4.23 -2.88
N GLN A 70 26.77 -4.14 -1.57
CA GLN A 70 25.47 -4.47 -0.99
C GLN A 70 24.38 -3.53 -1.56
N PRO A 71 23.35 -4.06 -2.26
CA PRO A 71 22.39 -3.22 -2.98
C PRO A 71 21.34 -2.60 -2.05
N TRP A 72 21.13 -3.20 -0.89
CA TRP A 72 20.14 -2.77 0.10
C TRP A 72 20.83 -2.29 1.38
N SER A 73 20.17 -1.40 2.10
CA SER A 73 20.56 -1.09 3.48
C SER A 73 20.61 -2.38 4.30
N THR A 74 21.59 -2.51 5.19
CA THR A 74 21.61 -3.58 6.21
C THR A 74 20.47 -3.42 7.21
N ASP A 75 19.91 -2.22 7.32
CA ASP A 75 18.87 -1.88 8.27
C ASP A 75 17.52 -1.73 7.55
N LEU A 76 16.80 -2.85 7.49
CA LEU A 76 15.46 -2.95 6.89
C LEU A 76 14.36 -2.91 7.96
N VAL A 77 14.74 -2.90 9.24
CA VAL A 77 13.82 -2.88 10.37
C VAL A 77 12.98 -1.61 10.32
N GLY A 78 11.67 -1.76 10.45
CA GLY A 78 10.74 -0.64 10.35
C GLY A 78 10.50 -0.11 8.93
N THR A 79 11.09 -0.73 7.90
CA THR A 79 10.73 -0.50 6.47
C THR A 79 9.86 -1.63 5.92
N VAL A 80 10.19 -2.87 6.25
CA VAL A 80 9.51 -4.09 5.78
C VAL A 80 9.27 -5.05 6.93
N ASP A 81 8.48 -6.09 6.68
CA ASP A 81 8.22 -7.16 7.63
C ASP A 81 9.51 -7.93 7.98
N THR A 82 9.78 -8.07 9.28
CA THR A 82 10.94 -8.79 9.82
C THR A 82 10.50 -9.62 11.01
N ASN A 83 11.19 -10.72 11.30
CA ASN A 83 10.94 -11.51 12.50
C ASN A 83 11.45 -10.80 13.79
N ASP A 84 11.28 -11.44 14.94
CA ASP A 84 11.69 -10.88 16.25
C ASP A 84 13.20 -10.63 16.38
N ALA A 85 14.02 -11.32 15.57
CA ALA A 85 15.47 -11.12 15.48
C ALA A 85 15.86 -10.01 14.48
N GLY A 86 14.89 -9.39 13.82
CA GLY A 86 15.11 -8.38 12.77
C GLY A 86 15.51 -8.98 11.42
N TRP A 87 15.36 -10.30 11.23
CA TRP A 87 15.67 -10.98 9.97
C TRP A 87 14.53 -10.83 8.98
N LEU A 88 14.88 -10.78 7.70
CA LEU A 88 13.95 -10.44 6.64
C LEU A 88 13.07 -11.64 6.30
N THR A 89 11.77 -11.56 6.55
CA THR A 89 10.83 -12.64 6.17
C THR A 89 10.66 -12.68 4.64
N LEU A 90 10.15 -13.77 4.08
CA LEU A 90 9.78 -13.82 2.65
C LEU A 90 8.85 -12.66 2.27
N ARG A 91 7.86 -12.37 3.12
CA ARG A 91 6.92 -11.26 2.93
C ARG A 91 7.65 -9.92 2.88
N GLY A 92 8.55 -9.67 3.83
CA GLY A 92 9.36 -8.45 3.86
C GLY A 92 10.32 -8.34 2.68
N TYR A 93 10.92 -9.45 2.26
CA TYR A 93 11.82 -9.52 1.11
C TYR A 93 11.10 -9.13 -0.20
N LEU A 94 9.93 -9.71 -0.45
CA LEU A 94 9.14 -9.37 -1.64
C LEU A 94 8.62 -7.93 -1.58
N ALA A 95 8.23 -7.45 -0.39
CA ALA A 95 7.82 -6.06 -0.19
C ALA A 95 8.98 -5.07 -0.43
N HIS A 96 10.21 -5.42 -0.04
CA HIS A 96 11.40 -4.61 -0.31
C HIS A 96 11.71 -4.52 -1.81
N TRP A 97 11.57 -5.62 -2.54
CA TRP A 97 11.68 -5.62 -4.00
C TRP A 97 10.60 -4.74 -4.66
N ALA A 98 9.35 -4.82 -4.19
CA ALA A 98 8.27 -3.96 -4.68
C ALA A 98 8.58 -2.47 -4.43
N LEU A 99 9.09 -2.13 -3.24
CA LEU A 99 9.53 -0.77 -2.89
C LEU A 99 10.65 -0.27 -3.80
N THR A 100 11.73 -1.05 -3.93
CA THR A 100 12.90 -0.65 -4.74
C THR A 100 12.50 -0.48 -6.20
N THR A 101 11.67 -1.37 -6.73
CA THR A 101 11.19 -1.29 -8.13
C THR A 101 10.29 -0.09 -8.37
N ALA A 102 9.46 0.29 -7.39
CA ALA A 102 8.58 1.45 -7.49
C ALA A 102 9.34 2.79 -7.35
N LEU A 103 10.44 2.82 -6.60
CA LEU A 103 11.22 4.04 -6.35
C LEU A 103 12.39 4.23 -7.32
N ASP A 104 13.06 3.16 -7.72
CA ASP A 104 14.26 3.18 -8.56
C ASP A 104 14.37 1.88 -9.39
N VAL A 105 13.66 1.86 -10.52
CA VAL A 105 13.67 0.71 -11.44
C VAL A 105 15.06 0.39 -11.98
N HIS A 106 15.95 1.38 -12.12
CA HIS A 106 17.29 1.14 -12.65
C HIS A 106 18.13 0.32 -11.66
N LYS A 107 18.07 0.63 -10.36
CA LYS A 107 18.70 -0.21 -9.33
C LYS A 107 18.12 -1.62 -9.30
N THR A 108 16.82 -1.77 -9.51
CA THR A 108 16.20 -3.10 -9.63
C THR A 108 16.79 -3.87 -10.82
N LEU A 109 16.86 -3.26 -12.01
CA LEU A 109 17.40 -3.92 -13.21
C LEU A 109 18.88 -4.30 -13.05
N GLU A 110 19.68 -3.40 -12.48
CA GLU A 110 21.10 -3.64 -12.19
C GLU A 110 21.27 -4.80 -11.19
N CYS A 111 20.50 -4.80 -10.10
CA CYS A 111 20.54 -5.88 -9.11
C CYS A 111 20.12 -7.23 -9.72
N LEU A 112 19.05 -7.26 -10.53
CA LEU A 112 18.61 -8.46 -11.24
C LEU A 112 19.67 -8.98 -12.22
N ALA A 113 20.44 -8.08 -12.84
CA ALA A 113 21.55 -8.46 -13.72
C ALA A 113 22.65 -9.19 -12.93
N TYR A 114 23.10 -8.62 -11.80
CA TYR A 114 24.10 -9.24 -10.92
C TYR A 114 23.64 -10.58 -10.33
N LEU A 115 22.36 -10.67 -9.95
CA LEU A 115 21.75 -11.90 -9.43
C LEU A 115 21.54 -12.97 -10.51
N GLY A 116 21.79 -12.64 -11.78
CA GLY A 116 21.79 -13.59 -12.88
C GLY A 116 20.42 -13.90 -13.48
N TYR A 117 19.48 -12.94 -13.45
CA TYR A 117 18.13 -13.11 -14.04
C TYR A 117 18.15 -13.63 -15.48
N ILE A 118 18.99 -13.04 -16.33
CA ILE A 118 19.18 -13.43 -17.75
C ILE A 118 19.74 -14.87 -17.87
N GLY A 119 20.47 -15.36 -16.87
CA GLY A 119 21.02 -16.71 -16.84
C GLY A 119 19.95 -17.80 -16.98
N GLY A 120 18.70 -17.50 -16.60
CA GLY A 120 17.53 -18.37 -16.76
C GLY A 120 16.99 -18.52 -18.19
N GLY A 121 17.58 -17.83 -19.18
CA GLY A 121 17.17 -17.92 -20.58
C GLY A 121 16.32 -16.74 -21.08
N GLU A 122 16.14 -15.70 -20.27
CA GLU A 122 15.51 -14.44 -20.70
C GLU A 122 16.51 -13.59 -21.48
N GLU A 123 16.04 -12.81 -22.45
CA GLU A 123 16.91 -11.95 -23.26
C GLU A 123 17.34 -10.67 -22.52
N SER A 124 16.53 -10.19 -21.57
CA SER A 124 16.76 -8.95 -20.84
C SER A 124 16.05 -8.94 -19.49
N GLN A 125 16.59 -8.19 -18.51
CA GLN A 125 15.95 -7.90 -17.22
C GLN A 125 14.65 -7.11 -17.38
N LEU A 126 14.42 -6.48 -18.53
CA LEU A 126 13.18 -5.76 -18.82
C LEU A 126 11.94 -6.66 -18.69
N SER A 127 12.05 -7.97 -18.95
CA SER A 127 10.91 -8.89 -18.78
C SER A 127 10.55 -9.15 -17.31
N ALA A 128 11.42 -8.79 -16.36
CA ALA A 128 11.16 -8.84 -14.93
C ALA A 128 10.34 -7.65 -14.42
N VAL A 129 10.17 -6.60 -15.23
CA VAL A 129 9.50 -5.35 -14.84
C VAL A 129 8.27 -5.12 -15.70
N HIS A 130 7.20 -4.66 -15.07
CA HIS A 130 5.99 -4.20 -15.71
C HIS A 130 5.84 -2.68 -15.50
N VAL A 131 5.76 -1.92 -16.58
CA VAL A 131 5.42 -0.49 -16.54
C VAL A 131 3.90 -0.36 -16.61
N THR A 132 3.31 0.22 -15.57
CA THR A 132 1.85 0.37 -15.48
C THR A 132 1.36 1.46 -16.43
N CYS A 133 0.08 1.40 -16.82
CA CYS A 133 -0.54 2.44 -17.65
C CYS A 133 -0.60 3.78 -16.92
N GLU A 134 -0.58 4.88 -17.67
CA GLU A 134 -0.73 6.22 -17.13
C GLU A 134 -2.06 6.38 -16.39
N LYS A 135 -2.00 7.02 -15.21
CA LYS A 135 -3.17 7.24 -14.34
C LYS A 135 -4.32 8.00 -15.01
N GLN A 136 -4.02 8.81 -16.03
CA GLN A 136 -5.02 9.60 -16.78
C GLN A 136 -5.69 8.80 -17.91
N LEU A 137 -5.06 7.71 -18.36
CA LEU A 137 -5.56 6.83 -19.42
C LEU A 137 -6.30 5.60 -18.86
N GLU A 138 -6.22 5.36 -17.55
CA GLU A 138 -7.07 4.37 -16.88
C GLU A 138 -8.55 4.77 -17.10
N SER A 139 -9.26 3.96 -17.89
CA SER A 139 -10.63 4.26 -18.29
C SER A 139 -11.52 4.40 -17.05
N PRO A 140 -12.28 5.51 -16.91
CA PRO A 140 -13.21 5.71 -15.81
C PRO A 140 -14.25 4.57 -15.67
N GLN A 141 -14.51 3.86 -16.77
CA GLN A 141 -15.41 2.71 -16.85
C GLN A 141 -14.90 1.48 -16.09
N GLN A 142 -13.58 1.34 -15.91
CA GLN A 142 -13.00 0.18 -15.22
C GLN A 142 -13.02 0.34 -13.70
N GLY A 143 -13.07 1.58 -13.19
CA GLY A 143 -13.32 1.92 -11.78
C GLY A 143 -12.25 1.48 -10.76
N GLN A 144 -11.38 0.54 -11.13
CA GLN A 144 -10.36 -0.11 -10.32
C GLN A 144 -8.98 0.07 -10.96
N SER A 145 -7.97 0.43 -10.16
CA SER A 145 -6.59 0.42 -10.62
C SER A 145 -6.06 -1.01 -10.73
N VAL A 146 -5.40 -1.32 -11.85
CA VAL A 146 -4.76 -2.63 -12.09
C VAL A 146 -3.44 -2.76 -11.30
N ARG A 147 -2.89 -1.62 -10.85
CA ARG A 147 -1.61 -1.50 -10.14
C ARG A 147 -1.58 -2.40 -8.89
N GLN A 148 -0.46 -3.07 -8.67
CA GLN A 148 -0.23 -3.88 -7.48
C GLN A 148 0.44 -3.08 -6.36
N VAL A 149 1.17 -2.01 -6.70
CA VAL A 149 1.84 -1.15 -5.72
C VAL A 149 1.12 0.18 -5.61
N LEU A 150 0.62 0.49 -4.42
CA LEU A 150 -0.15 1.69 -4.10
C LEU A 150 0.71 2.63 -3.25
N HIS A 151 1.12 3.77 -3.82
CA HIS A 151 1.99 4.72 -3.13
C HIS A 151 1.16 5.75 -2.35
N CYS A 152 1.27 5.74 -1.03
CA CYS A 152 0.58 6.66 -0.14
C CYS A 152 1.54 7.56 0.64
N ARG A 153 1.29 8.87 0.62
CA ARG A 153 2.09 9.84 1.39
C ARG A 153 1.45 10.11 2.74
N VAL A 154 2.24 10.10 3.81
CA VAL A 154 1.82 10.39 5.19
C VAL A 154 2.35 11.76 5.58
N LEU A 155 1.45 12.71 5.75
CA LEU A 155 1.74 14.11 6.06
C LEU A 155 1.20 14.47 7.44
N GLY A 156 1.90 15.34 8.15
CA GLY A 156 1.47 15.81 9.46
C GLY A 156 2.57 16.60 10.16
N PRO A 157 2.22 17.40 11.19
CA PRO A 157 3.20 18.16 11.94
C PRO A 157 4.18 17.26 12.69
N GLN A 158 5.27 17.84 13.16
CA GLN A 158 6.21 17.15 14.04
C GLN A 158 5.47 16.67 15.30
N GLY A 159 5.76 15.45 15.74
CA GLY A 159 5.11 14.86 16.92
C GLY A 159 3.72 14.28 16.66
N ALA A 160 3.17 14.36 15.44
CA ALA A 160 1.88 13.74 15.09
C ALA A 160 1.89 12.20 15.14
N GLY A 161 3.06 11.55 15.23
CA GLY A 161 3.16 10.09 15.27
C GLY A 161 3.22 9.42 13.89
N LYS A 162 3.69 10.14 12.85
CA LYS A 162 3.84 9.63 11.47
C LYS A 162 4.68 8.34 11.41
N THR A 163 5.84 8.33 12.04
CA THR A 163 6.73 7.17 12.06
C THR A 163 6.09 5.98 12.77
N CYS A 164 5.32 6.21 13.83
CA CYS A 164 4.56 5.15 14.49
C CYS A 164 3.46 4.59 13.57
N PHE A 165 2.78 5.44 12.79
CA PHE A 165 1.80 5.01 11.80
C PHE A 165 2.43 4.15 10.69
N LEU A 166 3.62 4.51 10.20
CA LEU A 166 4.36 3.67 9.24
C LEU A 166 4.67 2.30 9.84
N ARG A 167 5.23 2.28 11.05
CA ARG A 167 5.56 1.04 11.76
C ARG A 167 4.33 0.19 12.08
N GLY A 168 3.19 0.82 12.32
CA GLY A 168 1.94 0.11 12.56
C GLY A 168 1.46 -0.70 11.36
N LEU A 169 1.85 -0.35 10.12
CA LEU A 169 1.58 -1.15 8.93
C LEU A 169 2.26 -2.53 9.03
N LEU A 170 3.48 -2.55 9.57
CA LEU A 170 4.29 -3.74 9.80
C LEU A 170 3.86 -4.51 11.05
N GLY A 171 2.76 -4.10 11.71
CA GLY A 171 2.29 -4.70 12.96
C GLY A 171 3.09 -4.29 14.20
N CYS A 172 4.06 -3.39 14.08
CA CYS A 172 4.88 -2.98 15.21
C CYS A 172 4.14 -1.97 16.12
N SER A 173 4.03 -2.30 17.41
CA SER A 173 3.52 -1.39 18.44
C SER A 173 4.59 -0.42 18.94
N LEU A 174 4.16 0.61 19.68
CA LEU A 174 5.05 1.51 20.38
C LEU A 174 5.81 0.80 21.50
N GLU A 175 5.16 -0.15 22.19
CA GLU A 175 5.76 -0.96 23.27
C GLU A 175 6.89 -1.84 22.78
N GLN A 176 6.80 -2.40 21.58
CA GLN A 176 7.88 -3.18 20.97
C GLN A 176 9.14 -2.34 20.72
N GLY A 177 9.00 -1.01 20.58
CA GLY A 177 10.14 -0.10 20.41
C GLY A 177 10.89 -0.31 19.09
N LEU A 178 11.71 0.67 18.69
CA LEU A 178 12.76 0.40 17.68
C LEU A 178 14.00 -0.08 18.42
N PRO A 179 14.90 -0.82 17.75
CA PRO A 179 16.25 -1.04 18.27
C PRO A 179 16.89 0.30 18.70
N PRO A 180 17.60 0.34 19.85
CA PRO A 180 18.21 1.56 20.35
C PRO A 180 19.14 2.21 19.30
N GLY A 181 18.96 3.51 19.05
CA GLY A 181 19.79 4.25 18.08
C GLY A 181 19.31 4.20 16.62
N HIS A 182 18.24 3.46 16.33
CA HIS A 182 17.67 3.39 14.97
C HIS A 182 16.93 4.70 14.61
N PRO A 183 17.31 5.41 13.52
CA PRO A 183 16.75 6.72 13.17
C PRO A 183 15.28 6.69 12.72
N GLY A 184 14.75 5.50 12.44
CA GLY A 184 13.41 5.28 11.91
C GLY A 184 13.40 5.40 10.40
N SER A 185 12.65 4.53 9.73
CA SER A 185 12.52 4.60 8.27
C SER A 185 11.49 5.64 7.87
N LYS A 186 11.76 6.33 6.75
CA LYS A 186 10.79 7.22 6.08
C LYS A 186 9.85 6.45 5.16
N TYR A 187 10.09 5.17 4.95
CA TYR A 187 9.24 4.29 4.16
C TYR A 187 8.78 3.10 4.99
N ALA A 188 7.56 2.64 4.76
CA ALA A 188 7.10 1.35 5.23
C ALA A 188 6.26 0.69 4.13
N VAL A 189 6.46 -0.60 3.89
CA VAL A 189 5.77 -1.32 2.82
C VAL A 189 5.37 -2.71 3.29
N ASP A 190 4.10 -3.03 3.08
CA ASP A 190 3.54 -4.34 3.41
C ASP A 190 2.37 -4.67 2.48
N GLN A 191 1.98 -5.95 2.44
CA GLN A 191 0.81 -6.42 1.73
C GLN A 191 -0.49 -6.13 2.51
N VAL A 192 -1.47 -5.56 1.83
CA VAL A 192 -2.80 -5.28 2.36
C VAL A 192 -3.84 -5.88 1.40
N MET A 193 -4.78 -6.63 1.95
CA MET A 193 -5.85 -7.26 1.17
C MET A 193 -6.95 -6.24 0.89
N VAL A 194 -7.21 -5.96 -0.39
CA VAL A 194 -8.28 -5.07 -0.87
C VAL A 194 -9.23 -5.89 -1.72
N TYR A 195 -10.47 -6.08 -1.24
CA TYR A 195 -11.51 -6.90 -1.91
C TYR A 195 -11.04 -8.28 -2.39
N GLY A 196 -10.21 -8.95 -1.58
CA GLY A 196 -9.68 -10.30 -1.89
C GLY A 196 -8.45 -10.31 -2.81
N GLN A 197 -7.89 -9.14 -3.14
CA GLN A 197 -6.63 -9.02 -3.85
C GLN A 197 -5.54 -8.50 -2.92
N ASP A 198 -4.38 -9.16 -2.91
CA ASP A 198 -3.22 -8.65 -2.21
C ASP A 198 -2.58 -7.51 -3.00
N LYS A 199 -2.43 -6.36 -2.36
CA LYS A 199 -1.79 -5.16 -2.90
C LYS A 199 -0.65 -4.75 -1.98
N TYR A 200 0.46 -4.24 -2.52
CA TYR A 200 1.50 -3.61 -1.73
C TYR A 200 1.09 -2.17 -1.41
N LEU A 201 0.99 -1.84 -0.12
CA LEU A 201 0.78 -0.48 0.35
C LEU A 201 2.15 0.11 0.74
N LEU A 202 2.61 1.09 -0.03
CA LEU A 202 3.85 1.80 0.22
C LEU A 202 3.52 3.12 0.93
N LEU A 203 3.89 3.24 2.20
CA LEU A 203 3.78 4.47 2.98
C LEU A 203 5.09 5.24 2.92
N HIS A 204 4.99 6.54 2.63
CA HIS A 204 6.12 7.46 2.64
C HIS A 204 5.83 8.61 3.61
N GLU A 205 6.61 8.70 4.69
CA GLU A 205 6.57 9.83 5.63
C GLU A 205 7.21 11.07 5.00
N VAL A 206 6.43 12.15 4.90
CA VAL A 206 6.91 13.43 4.38
C VAL A 206 6.73 14.51 5.44
N ASP A 207 7.79 15.27 5.69
CA ASP A 207 7.78 16.37 6.64
C ASP A 207 7.30 17.66 5.95
N LEU A 208 6.24 18.26 6.51
CA LEU A 208 5.57 19.44 5.95
C LEU A 208 6.39 20.75 6.09
N PHE A 209 7.44 20.77 6.92
CA PHE A 209 8.16 21.99 7.32
C PHE A 209 9.69 21.79 7.44
N GLY A 210 10.32 21.22 6.41
CA GLY A 210 11.78 21.29 6.29
C GLY A 210 12.25 22.74 6.08
N GLN A 211 13.47 23.08 6.50
CA GLN A 211 14.08 24.43 6.46
C GLN A 211 14.17 25.07 5.07
N HIS A 212 13.78 24.37 4.02
CA HIS A 212 13.55 24.93 2.71
C HIS A 212 12.04 24.83 2.43
N ASP A 213 11.42 25.99 2.24
CA ASP A 213 10.07 26.20 1.71
C ASP A 213 9.97 25.72 0.23
N THR A 214 10.70 24.66 -0.13
CA THR A 214 10.57 23.91 -1.37
C THR A 214 9.26 23.14 -1.28
N ALA A 215 8.25 23.79 -1.85
CA ALA A 215 6.90 23.32 -2.09
C ALA A 215 6.71 21.80 -2.07
N VAL A 216 5.66 21.38 -1.36
CA VAL A 216 4.94 20.09 -1.51
C VAL A 216 4.39 19.88 -2.95
N ALA A 217 4.80 20.67 -3.94
CA ALA A 217 4.51 20.49 -5.34
C ALA A 217 5.73 20.93 -6.17
N PRO A 218 6.27 20.02 -6.99
CA PRO A 218 5.57 19.61 -8.20
C PRO A 218 5.31 18.10 -8.20
N GLU A 219 4.05 17.75 -8.40
CA GLU A 219 3.53 16.38 -8.52
C GLU A 219 3.53 15.58 -7.22
N LEU A 220 2.42 15.68 -6.49
CA LEU A 220 1.90 14.63 -5.60
C LEU A 220 1.57 13.37 -6.43
N SER A 221 2.58 12.79 -7.09
CA SER A 221 2.53 11.50 -7.77
C SER A 221 2.40 10.40 -6.71
N CYS A 222 1.19 10.29 -6.18
CA CYS A 222 0.79 9.29 -5.21
C CYS A 222 -0.66 8.88 -5.47
N ASP A 223 -1.04 7.75 -4.89
CA ASP A 223 -2.34 7.12 -5.06
C ASP A 223 -3.31 7.52 -3.96
N ALA A 224 -2.82 7.80 -2.76
CA ALA A 224 -3.60 8.45 -1.71
C ALA A 224 -2.71 9.28 -0.77
N VAL A 225 -3.34 10.17 -0.01
CA VAL A 225 -2.68 10.95 1.05
C VAL A 225 -3.33 10.67 2.40
N CYS A 226 -2.51 10.37 3.39
CA CYS A 226 -2.90 10.26 4.79
C CYS A 226 -2.46 11.53 5.53
N LEU A 227 -3.43 12.30 6.01
CA LEU A 227 -3.21 13.49 6.82
C LEU A 227 -3.35 13.15 8.31
N LEU A 228 -2.22 13.08 9.00
CA LEU A 228 -2.13 12.72 10.41
C LEU A 228 -2.09 13.96 11.31
N PHE A 229 -2.93 14.01 12.33
CA PHE A 229 -2.82 14.96 13.44
C PHE A 229 -2.93 14.26 14.79
N ASP A 230 -2.29 14.81 15.82
CA ASP A 230 -2.36 14.31 17.19
C ASP A 230 -3.67 14.76 17.87
N ALA A 231 -4.52 13.81 18.22
CA ALA A 231 -5.80 14.08 18.88
C ALA A 231 -5.65 14.70 20.27
N SER A 232 -4.50 14.53 20.92
CA SER A 232 -4.18 15.07 22.25
C SER A 232 -3.51 16.44 22.22
N ASN A 233 -3.13 16.94 21.03
CA ASN A 233 -2.50 18.25 20.86
C ASN A 233 -3.47 19.22 20.16
N PRO A 234 -3.87 20.34 20.79
CA PRO A 234 -4.87 21.24 20.22
C PRO A 234 -4.38 21.97 18.96
N ARG A 235 -3.06 22.12 18.76
CA ARG A 235 -2.47 22.84 17.62
C ARG A 235 -2.07 21.93 16.46
N SER A 236 -2.28 20.62 16.58
CA SER A 236 -1.84 19.68 15.55
C SER A 236 -2.71 19.76 14.28
N PHE A 237 -4.03 19.94 14.43
CA PHE A 237 -4.94 19.91 13.28
C PHE A 237 -4.80 21.11 12.34
N GLU A 238 -4.42 22.28 12.84
CA GLU A 238 -4.24 23.48 12.02
C GLU A 238 -3.24 23.24 10.87
N HIS A 239 -2.14 22.55 11.14
CA HIS A 239 -1.11 22.22 10.16
C HIS A 239 -1.66 21.31 9.04
N VAL A 240 -2.49 20.33 9.43
CA VAL A 240 -3.17 19.41 8.50
C VAL A 240 -4.17 20.16 7.62
N ALA A 241 -5.01 21.02 8.20
CA ALA A 241 -5.99 21.81 7.46
C ALA A 241 -5.30 22.75 6.44
N ARG A 242 -4.21 23.43 6.86
CA ARG A 242 -3.42 24.29 5.97
C ARG A 242 -2.78 23.49 4.82
N ALA A 243 -2.20 22.32 5.11
CA ALA A 243 -1.60 21.46 4.08
C ALA A 243 -2.65 21.01 3.04
N TYR A 244 -3.85 20.62 3.50
CA TYR A 244 -4.95 20.26 2.62
C TYR A 244 -5.37 21.43 1.71
N LEU A 245 -5.67 22.59 2.29
CA LEU A 245 -6.12 23.76 1.55
C LEU A 245 -5.07 24.31 0.59
N LYS A 246 -3.77 24.16 0.89
CA LYS A 246 -2.70 24.66 0.03
C LYS A 246 -2.37 23.73 -1.13
N HIS A 247 -2.44 22.41 -0.93
CA HIS A 247 -1.88 21.44 -1.87
C HIS A 247 -2.85 20.37 -2.38
N LEU A 248 -3.96 20.11 -1.68
CA LEU A 248 -4.86 19.00 -1.98
C LEU A 248 -6.28 19.44 -2.33
N SER A 249 -6.68 20.67 -2.01
CA SER A 249 -7.97 21.22 -2.42
C SER A 249 -8.04 21.29 -3.94
N GLY A 250 -9.01 20.59 -4.53
CA GLY A 250 -9.15 20.48 -5.98
C GLY A 250 -8.34 19.35 -6.64
N SER A 251 -7.52 18.61 -5.87
CA SER A 251 -6.80 17.45 -6.38
C SER A 251 -7.70 16.23 -6.59
N SER A 252 -7.37 15.40 -7.60
CA SER A 252 -7.98 14.08 -7.83
C SER A 252 -7.39 12.96 -6.96
N VAL A 253 -6.37 13.26 -6.14
CA VAL A 253 -5.79 12.31 -5.18
C VAL A 253 -6.69 12.16 -3.95
N PRO A 254 -7.16 10.95 -3.59
CA PRO A 254 -7.98 10.72 -2.42
C PRO A 254 -7.22 11.01 -1.11
N VAL A 255 -7.91 11.59 -0.13
CA VAL A 255 -7.33 12.03 1.14
C VAL A 255 -8.06 11.43 2.32
N LEU A 256 -7.32 10.81 3.24
CA LEU A 256 -7.82 10.27 4.51
C LEU A 256 -7.26 11.09 5.67
N VAL A 257 -8.12 11.61 6.53
CA VAL A 257 -7.70 12.30 7.76
C VAL A 257 -7.66 11.30 8.92
N VAL A 258 -6.56 11.27 9.66
CA VAL A 258 -6.34 10.36 10.78
C VAL A 258 -5.98 11.13 12.05
N ALA A 259 -6.75 10.88 13.10
CA ALA A 259 -6.53 11.35 14.46
C ALA A 259 -5.68 10.31 15.21
N SER A 260 -4.38 10.59 15.34
CA SER A 260 -3.43 9.71 16.02
C SER A 260 -3.48 9.88 17.55
N LYS A 261 -2.82 8.95 18.25
CA LYS A 261 -2.76 8.89 19.72
C LYS A 261 -4.15 8.84 20.37
N SER A 262 -5.06 8.07 19.76
CA SER A 262 -6.42 7.91 20.26
C SER A 262 -6.50 7.18 21.60
N ASP A 263 -5.39 6.63 22.09
CA ASP A 263 -5.21 6.14 23.46
C ASP A 263 -5.22 7.28 24.51
N ARG A 264 -5.03 8.53 24.08
CA ARG A 264 -5.05 9.70 24.95
C ARG A 264 -6.40 10.42 24.84
N PRO A 265 -6.81 11.18 25.89
CA PRO A 265 -8.01 12.00 25.82
C PRO A 265 -7.94 12.99 24.65
N ALA A 266 -8.93 12.93 23.77
CA ALA A 266 -9.03 13.85 22.64
C ALA A 266 -9.32 15.28 23.16
N VAL A 267 -8.56 16.25 22.65
CA VAL A 267 -8.75 17.67 22.97
C VAL A 267 -9.40 18.42 21.83
N ARG A 268 -10.11 19.50 22.15
CA ARG A 268 -10.63 20.44 21.15
C ARG A 268 -9.46 21.03 20.37
N GLN A 269 -9.58 21.05 19.06
CA GLN A 269 -8.53 21.59 18.20
C GLN A 269 -8.66 23.12 18.08
N ASP A 270 -7.54 23.82 18.22
CA ASP A 270 -7.36 25.27 18.07
C ASP A 270 -7.39 25.65 16.59
N TYR A 271 -8.51 25.35 15.93
CA TYR A 271 -8.78 25.70 14.54
C TYR A 271 -10.24 26.16 14.42
N PRO A 272 -10.60 27.07 13.50
CA PRO A 272 -11.95 27.61 13.40
C PRO A 272 -13.05 26.55 13.25
N VAL A 273 -12.70 25.38 12.71
CA VAL A 273 -13.61 24.26 12.47
C VAL A 273 -13.03 22.98 13.08
N GLN A 274 -13.85 22.11 13.69
CA GLN A 274 -13.36 20.84 14.23
C GLN A 274 -13.11 19.80 13.12
N PRO A 275 -12.22 18.80 13.32
CA PRO A 275 -11.80 17.88 12.26
C PRO A 275 -12.94 17.18 11.50
N ALA A 276 -13.98 16.74 12.21
CA ALA A 276 -15.13 16.08 11.59
C ALA A 276 -15.94 17.02 10.69
N GLU A 277 -16.14 18.27 11.13
CA GLU A 277 -16.85 19.28 10.35
C GLU A 277 -15.99 19.76 9.16
N PHE A 278 -14.66 19.85 9.33
CA PHE A 278 -13.74 20.14 8.23
C PHE A 278 -13.84 19.06 7.14
N CYS A 279 -13.79 17.78 7.51
CA CYS A 279 -13.91 16.67 6.56
C CYS A 279 -15.24 16.73 5.79
N ARG A 280 -16.35 16.99 6.50
CA ARG A 280 -17.68 17.14 5.90
C ARG A 280 -17.75 18.29 4.89
N ARG A 281 -17.18 19.45 5.19
CA ARG A 281 -17.16 20.62 4.29
C ARG A 281 -16.35 20.41 3.02
N HIS A 282 -15.41 19.47 3.05
CA HIS A 282 -14.47 19.19 1.97
C HIS A 282 -14.72 17.83 1.30
N ASP A 283 -15.89 17.21 1.53
CA ASP A 283 -16.27 15.88 1.00
C ASP A 283 -15.23 14.79 1.28
N LEU A 284 -14.55 14.87 2.43
CA LEU A 284 -13.59 13.88 2.90
C LEU A 284 -14.27 12.85 3.81
N PRO A 285 -13.78 11.60 3.87
CA PRO A 285 -14.21 10.64 4.88
C PRO A 285 -14.04 11.20 6.30
N ALA A 286 -14.92 10.79 7.21
CA ALA A 286 -14.81 11.17 8.62
C ALA A 286 -13.42 10.79 9.18
N PRO A 287 -12.85 11.62 10.09
CA PRO A 287 -11.53 11.35 10.66
C PRO A 287 -11.47 9.95 11.29
N GLN A 288 -10.46 9.16 10.92
CA GLN A 288 -10.23 7.84 11.47
C GLN A 288 -9.37 7.96 12.74
N THR A 289 -9.74 7.26 13.80
CA THR A 289 -8.94 7.20 15.03
C THR A 289 -7.85 6.15 14.90
N PHE A 290 -6.67 6.45 15.42
CA PHE A 290 -5.53 5.55 15.35
C PHE A 290 -4.66 5.62 16.60
N SER A 291 -4.23 4.46 17.10
CA SER A 291 -3.21 4.35 18.15
C SER A 291 -2.28 3.17 17.83
N CYS A 292 -0.98 3.39 18.07
CA CYS A 292 0.05 2.35 18.03
C CYS A 292 0.45 1.88 19.43
N LEU A 293 -0.26 2.24 20.50
CA LEU A 293 0.17 1.91 21.85
C LEU A 293 0.32 0.39 22.03
N VAL A 294 -0.73 -0.35 21.67
CA VAL A 294 -0.79 -1.82 21.72
C VAL A 294 -0.79 -2.35 20.27
N THR A 295 -1.74 -3.20 19.89
CA THR A 295 -1.86 -3.69 18.52
C THR A 295 -2.38 -2.60 17.58
N PRO A 296 -1.60 -2.17 16.57
CA PRO A 296 -2.06 -1.16 15.61
C PRO A 296 -3.26 -1.69 14.81
N PRO A 297 -4.34 -0.91 14.68
CA PRO A 297 -5.51 -1.35 13.94
C PRO A 297 -5.20 -1.39 12.44
N ARG A 298 -5.46 -2.54 11.78
CA ARG A 298 -5.18 -2.71 10.34
C ARG A 298 -6.21 -2.08 9.41
N ASP A 299 -7.40 -1.73 9.90
CA ASP A 299 -8.51 -1.22 9.10
C ASP A 299 -8.20 0.11 8.42
N VAL A 300 -7.42 0.98 9.07
CA VAL A 300 -7.00 2.27 8.50
C VAL A 300 -6.15 2.09 7.24
N TYR A 301 -5.28 1.07 7.21
CA TYR A 301 -4.45 0.76 6.04
C TYR A 301 -5.27 0.15 4.92
N VAL A 302 -6.23 -0.73 5.25
CA VAL A 302 -7.18 -1.28 4.27
C VAL A 302 -8.01 -0.16 3.64
N LYS A 303 -8.50 0.80 4.44
CA LYS A 303 -9.22 1.99 3.95
C LYS A 303 -8.36 2.82 3.02
N LEU A 304 -7.12 3.10 3.42
CA LEU A 304 -6.17 3.88 2.61
C LEU A 304 -5.84 3.18 1.28
N ALA A 305 -5.55 1.88 1.31
CA ALA A 305 -5.31 1.07 0.13
C ALA A 305 -6.54 0.99 -0.78
N THR A 306 -7.74 0.85 -0.21
CA THR A 306 -9.00 0.85 -0.97
C THR A 306 -9.22 2.19 -1.66
N MET A 307 -8.97 3.31 -0.97
CA MET A 307 -9.07 4.64 -1.57
C MET A 307 -8.07 4.84 -2.71
N ALA A 308 -6.83 4.37 -2.53
CA ALA A 308 -5.79 4.40 -3.55
C ALA A 308 -6.13 3.55 -4.78
N ALA A 309 -6.70 2.35 -4.58
CA ALA A 309 -7.08 1.43 -5.65
C ALA A 309 -8.35 1.87 -6.40
N TYR A 310 -9.24 2.64 -5.77
CA TYR A 310 -10.54 3.06 -6.33
C TYR A 310 -10.79 4.58 -6.20
N PRO A 311 -9.97 5.44 -6.84
CA PRO A 311 -10.06 6.89 -6.69
C PRO A 311 -11.36 7.48 -7.28
N SER A 312 -11.99 6.83 -8.26
CA SER A 312 -13.27 7.26 -8.87
C SER A 312 -14.48 7.00 -7.96
N LEU A 313 -14.37 6.09 -7.00
CA LEU A 313 -15.43 5.75 -6.05
C LEU A 313 -15.45 6.68 -4.82
N ARG A 314 -14.79 7.84 -4.84
CA ARG A 314 -14.75 8.85 -3.75
C ARG A 314 -16.08 9.01 -2.99
N ARG A 315 -17.21 9.09 -3.72
CA ARG A 315 -18.55 9.24 -3.11
C ARG A 315 -19.18 7.93 -2.62
N LEU A 316 -18.84 6.78 -3.21
CA LEU A 316 -19.40 5.47 -2.87
C LEU A 316 -18.61 4.75 -1.77
N VAL A 317 -17.28 4.95 -1.72
CA VAL A 317 -16.43 4.49 -0.63
C VAL A 317 -16.85 5.13 0.68
N HIS A 318 -17.27 6.41 0.68
CA HIS A 318 -17.88 7.04 1.86
C HIS A 318 -19.12 6.26 2.36
N VAL A 319 -19.96 5.72 1.47
CA VAL A 319 -21.14 4.93 1.85
C VAL A 319 -20.75 3.54 2.38
N LEU A 320 -19.73 2.91 1.79
CA LEU A 320 -19.22 1.59 2.20
C LEU A 320 -18.39 1.65 3.50
N LEU A 321 -17.72 2.77 3.78
CA LEU A 321 -16.90 2.97 4.98
C LEU A 321 -17.67 3.52 6.19
N VAL A 322 -18.85 4.13 5.98
CA VAL A 322 -19.70 4.66 7.04
C VAL A 322 -20.59 3.59 7.68
N ARG A 323 -20.74 2.42 7.06
CA ARG A 323 -21.49 1.30 7.65
C ARG A 323 -20.55 0.15 7.98
N PRO A 324 -20.39 -0.24 9.27
CA PRO A 324 -19.74 -1.51 9.56
C PRO A 324 -20.54 -2.60 8.84
N MET A 325 -19.89 -3.38 7.97
CA MET A 325 -20.50 -4.60 7.44
C MET A 325 -20.89 -5.43 8.66
N ALA A 326 -22.19 -5.67 8.81
CA ALA A 326 -22.69 -6.42 9.95
C ALA A 326 -22.04 -7.83 9.93
N PRO A 327 -21.58 -8.36 11.08
CA PRO A 327 -20.83 -9.62 11.17
C PRO A 327 -21.53 -10.85 10.58
N TRP A 328 -22.84 -10.77 10.30
CA TRP A 328 -23.61 -11.85 9.68
C TRP A 328 -23.38 -11.96 8.16
N LEU A 329 -23.03 -10.86 7.48
CA LEU A 329 -22.76 -10.84 6.04
C LEU A 329 -21.41 -11.49 5.70
N SER A 330 -20.37 -11.32 6.54
CA SER A 330 -19.08 -12.00 6.36
C SER A 330 -19.18 -13.52 6.55
N ARG A 331 -20.13 -13.98 7.38
CA ARG A 331 -20.46 -15.41 7.56
C ARG A 331 -21.28 -16.00 6.42
N TYR A 332 -21.98 -15.16 5.66
CA TYR A 332 -22.75 -15.61 4.49
C TYR A 332 -21.86 -15.72 3.24
N THR A 333 -20.93 -14.77 3.05
CA THR A 333 -19.97 -14.81 1.94
C THR A 333 -18.95 -15.95 2.09
N SER A 334 -18.52 -16.28 3.31
CA SER A 334 -17.61 -17.42 3.53
C SER A 334 -18.27 -18.78 3.26
N ARG A 335 -19.59 -18.91 3.48
CA ARG A 335 -20.34 -20.14 3.18
C ARG A 335 -20.64 -20.33 1.69
N LEU A 336 -20.68 -19.26 0.90
CA LEU A 336 -20.84 -19.34 -0.55
C LEU A 336 -19.53 -19.74 -1.26
N VAL A 337 -18.38 -19.41 -0.67
CA VAL A 337 -17.05 -19.78 -1.20
C VAL A 337 -16.71 -21.25 -0.90
N SER A 338 -17.36 -21.87 0.09
CA SER A 338 -17.09 -23.26 0.52
C SER A 338 -18.15 -24.29 0.11
N ALA A 339 -19.09 -23.96 -0.79
CA ALA A 339 -20.20 -24.85 -1.13
C ALA A 339 -19.94 -25.66 -2.41
N GLU A 340 -20.12 -26.99 -2.32
CA GLU A 340 -20.00 -27.92 -3.44
C GLU A 340 -20.99 -27.64 -4.60
N PRO A 341 -20.67 -28.08 -5.84
CA PRO A 341 -21.42 -27.72 -7.05
C PRO A 341 -22.90 -28.13 -7.07
N SER A 342 -23.35 -29.05 -6.22
CA SER A 342 -24.74 -29.51 -6.14
C SER A 342 -25.67 -28.56 -5.36
N ALA A 343 -25.13 -27.62 -4.58
CA ALA A 343 -25.91 -26.68 -3.77
C ALA A 343 -26.45 -25.46 -4.56
N TRP A 344 -25.98 -25.24 -5.79
CA TRP A 344 -26.33 -24.08 -6.61
C TRP A 344 -27.77 -24.10 -7.11
N VAL A 345 -28.35 -25.28 -7.30
CA VAL A 345 -29.75 -25.41 -7.75
C VAL A 345 -30.73 -25.01 -6.64
N GLY A 346 -30.44 -25.34 -5.37
CA GLY A 346 -31.27 -24.95 -4.23
C GLY A 346 -31.16 -23.47 -3.88
N ALA A 347 -29.95 -22.90 -3.95
CA ALA A 347 -29.72 -21.49 -3.66
C ALA A 347 -30.29 -20.56 -4.76
N GLY A 348 -30.22 -20.98 -6.03
CA GLY A 348 -30.81 -20.25 -7.16
C GLY A 348 -32.34 -20.15 -7.09
N VAL A 349 -33.01 -21.24 -6.68
CA VAL A 349 -34.47 -21.25 -6.48
C VAL A 349 -34.89 -20.36 -5.30
N GLY A 350 -34.12 -20.34 -4.21
CA GLY A 350 -34.39 -19.49 -3.04
C GLY A 350 -34.24 -17.99 -3.33
N ALA A 351 -33.18 -17.60 -4.06
CA ALA A 351 -32.96 -16.21 -4.44
C ALA A 351 -34.03 -15.69 -5.43
N ALA A 352 -34.44 -16.53 -6.39
CA ALA A 352 -35.52 -16.19 -7.32
C ALA A 352 -36.89 -16.06 -6.61
N ALA A 353 -37.19 -16.93 -5.65
CA ALA A 353 -38.41 -16.85 -4.85
C ALA A 353 -38.46 -15.57 -3.98
N ALA A 354 -37.34 -15.20 -3.34
CA ALA A 354 -37.25 -13.97 -2.55
C ALA A 354 -37.40 -12.71 -3.41
N ALA A 355 -36.81 -12.70 -4.60
CA ALA A 355 -36.96 -11.60 -5.56
C ALA A 355 -38.41 -11.49 -6.07
N LEU A 356 -39.07 -12.62 -6.37
CA LEU A 356 -40.46 -12.66 -6.81
C LEU A 356 -41.41 -12.18 -5.69
N ILE A 357 -41.20 -12.61 -4.45
CA ILE A 357 -41.98 -12.15 -3.28
C ILE A 357 -41.76 -10.65 -3.05
N GLY A 358 -40.53 -10.16 -3.19
CA GLY A 358 -40.21 -8.72 -3.11
C GLY A 358 -40.91 -7.90 -4.19
N VAL A 359 -40.91 -8.37 -5.44
CA VAL A 359 -41.63 -7.72 -6.55
C VAL A 359 -43.15 -7.76 -6.33
N LEU A 360 -43.69 -8.85 -5.79
CA LEU A 360 -45.12 -8.98 -5.49
C LEU A 360 -45.55 -8.01 -4.37
N LEU A 361 -44.75 -7.90 -3.30
CA LEU A 361 -44.96 -6.94 -2.21
C LEU A 361 -44.90 -5.49 -2.69
N ILE A 362 -43.93 -5.15 -3.56
CA ILE A 362 -43.83 -3.81 -4.16
C ILE A 362 -45.05 -3.52 -5.05
N ARG A 363 -45.56 -4.51 -5.79
CA ARG A 363 -46.77 -4.36 -6.60
C ARG A 363 -48.04 -4.22 -5.76
N LEU A 364 -48.17 -4.96 -4.66
CA LEU A 364 -49.30 -4.84 -3.73
C LEU A 364 -49.30 -3.50 -2.99
N LEU A 365 -48.13 -3.00 -2.57
CA LEU A 365 -47.98 -1.68 -1.97
C LEU A 365 -48.30 -0.55 -2.97
N ARG A 366 -47.96 -0.73 -4.26
CA ARG A 366 -48.32 0.21 -5.34
C ARG A 366 -49.80 0.14 -5.74
N ALA A 367 -50.45 -1.01 -5.59
CA ALA A 367 -51.90 -1.14 -5.79
C ALA A 367 -52.70 -0.48 -4.65
N SER A 368 -52.25 -0.66 -3.40
CA SER A 368 -52.88 -0.06 -2.21
C SER A 368 -52.79 1.47 -2.15
N THR A 369 -51.89 2.08 -2.93
CA THR A 369 -51.71 3.54 -3.02
C THR A 369 -52.51 4.18 -4.15
N ARG A 370 -53.20 3.38 -4.98
CA ARG A 370 -53.99 3.86 -6.12
C ARG A 370 -55.50 3.95 -5.85
N ASP A 371 -55.97 3.35 -4.76
CA ASP A 371 -57.38 3.41 -4.27
C ASP A 371 -57.55 4.34 -3.05
N ARG A 372 -56.74 5.42 -2.96
CA ARG A 372 -56.95 6.50 -1.98
C ARG A 372 -56.94 7.86 -2.65
#